data_AF-A0A4Y2UM29-F1
#
_entry.id   AF-A0A4Y2UM29-F1
#
_cell.length_a   1.000
_cell.length_b   1.000
_cell.length_c   1.000
_cell.angle_alpha   90.00
_cell.angle_beta   90.00
_cell.angle_gamma   90.00
#
_symmetry.space_group_name_H-M   'P 1'
#
loop_
_entity.id
_entity.type
_entity.pdbx_description
1 polymer ?
#
loop_
_entity_poly.entity_id
_entity_poly.type
_entity_poly.pdbx_seq_one_letter_code
_entity_poly.pdbx_strand_id
1 'polypeptide(L)'
;MAFCCKWPKTVSGLPSTSGTTSSIAFIRRRKLYIGHVGDSKIVLGFQIPGSSEWRAFALTKDHKPETPEEKKRINSVGGLVMNKAGVERVVWNRPRPGHKGPVRRSTPFDQIPFLAVARSLEIAMKETACDNKSLNCCKRNCKECGVDAWVNQVINLMRMTLKKRLHFYQWKRIEGKMKKELIACDLQQTKVELISLLNPFTLHVYTAQKQLAEFKYLKENLKVGHIIIHEDFAENFTIRLQGEIMATHWNSTQVTLYTCIVYYRNNEKLEHKNYVVVSDDLNHTKDAVFAFNSAIIEDLKQTVAFSHIHFWCDGCGAQFKNQYNMQNLMLHTHYHGGYCKLELFWNCTRKRCSGWFRSCS
;
A
#
# COMPACT_ATOMS: atom_id res chain seq x y z
N MET A 1 -3.44 -18.32 21.92
CA MET A 1 -4.57 -18.21 20.97
C MET A 1 -4.03 -17.83 19.61
N ALA A 2 -4.01 -18.74 18.64
CA ALA A 2 -3.51 -18.46 17.29
C ALA A 2 -4.71 -18.17 16.37
N PHE A 3 -4.95 -16.90 16.07
CA PHE A 3 -6.06 -16.48 15.24
C PHE A 3 -5.77 -16.76 13.77
N CYS A 4 -6.56 -17.66 13.18
CA CYS A 4 -6.59 -17.97 11.76
C CYS A 4 -6.88 -16.70 10.93
N CYS A 5 -5.85 -16.14 10.29
CA CYS A 5 -6.02 -15.19 9.20
C CYS A 5 -6.27 -15.99 7.93
N LYS A 6 -7.48 -15.90 7.34
CA LYS A 6 -7.73 -16.43 5.99
C LYS A 6 -7.09 -15.48 4.98
N TRP A 7 -5.77 -15.61 4.83
CA TRP A 7 -5.04 -15.01 3.71
C TRP A 7 -5.31 -15.82 2.43
N PRO A 8 -5.24 -15.21 1.23
CA PRO A 8 -5.28 -15.96 -0.03
C PRO A 8 -4.24 -17.06 0.01
N LYS A 9 -4.66 -18.25 -0.41
CA LYS A 9 -3.76 -19.36 -0.55
C LYS A 9 -2.85 -19.10 -1.75
N THR A 10 -1.55 -19.31 -1.62
CA THR A 10 -0.64 -19.42 -2.76
C THR A 10 -1.15 -20.49 -3.73
N VAL A 11 -0.61 -20.57 -4.94
CA VAL A 11 -0.92 -21.64 -5.91
C VAL A 11 -0.80 -23.04 -5.29
N SER A 12 0.01 -23.18 -4.23
CA SER A 12 0.20 -24.39 -3.42
C SER A 12 -0.72 -24.51 -2.19
N GLY A 13 -1.77 -23.70 -2.05
CA GLY A 13 -2.76 -23.85 -0.97
C GLY A 13 -2.42 -23.17 0.37
N LEU A 14 -1.42 -22.27 0.46
CA LEU A 14 -0.88 -21.74 1.73
C LEU A 14 -1.25 -20.25 1.98
N PRO A 15 -1.72 -19.85 3.18
CA PRO A 15 -2.09 -18.48 3.47
C PRO A 15 -0.91 -17.51 3.32
N SER A 16 -1.09 -16.46 2.52
CA SER A 16 -0.09 -15.44 2.17
C SER A 16 0.05 -14.33 3.22
N THR A 17 1.23 -14.16 3.81
CA THR A 17 1.58 -12.95 4.60
C THR A 17 2.24 -11.90 3.69
N SER A 18 2.05 -10.59 3.94
CA SER A 18 2.55 -9.50 3.07
C SER A 18 3.51 -8.58 3.83
N GLY A 19 4.81 -8.66 3.55
CA GLY A 19 5.80 -7.72 4.09
C GLY A 19 6.13 -6.61 3.08
N THR A 20 6.46 -5.40 3.56
CA THR A 20 7.04 -4.34 2.74
C THR A 20 8.48 -4.04 3.16
N THR A 21 9.32 -3.71 2.18
CA THR A 21 10.70 -3.24 2.40
C THR A 21 10.73 -1.72 2.37
N SER A 22 11.74 -1.11 2.97
CA SER A 22 11.92 0.34 2.97
C SER A 22 13.40 0.69 2.92
N SER A 23 13.78 1.60 2.03
CA SER A 23 15.13 2.16 1.95
C SER A 23 15.01 3.67 1.80
N ILE A 24 15.62 4.40 2.72
CA ILE A 24 15.49 5.84 2.86
C ILE A 24 16.90 6.43 2.91
N ALA A 25 17.22 7.31 1.98
CA ALA A 25 18.44 8.11 1.98
C ALA A 25 18.10 9.58 2.26
N PHE A 26 18.90 10.21 3.11
CA PHE A 26 18.72 11.59 3.52
C PHE A 26 20.06 12.36 3.51
N ILE A 27 20.16 13.47 2.77
CA ILE A 27 21.40 14.25 2.59
C ILE A 27 21.28 15.62 3.28
N ARG A 28 22.25 15.98 4.15
CA ARG A 28 22.34 17.29 4.81
C ARG A 28 23.78 17.74 5.03
N ARG A 29 24.10 19.00 4.69
CA ARG A 29 25.41 19.63 4.99
C ARG A 29 26.59 18.70 4.67
N ARG A 30 26.63 18.18 3.44
CA ARG A 30 27.64 17.21 2.94
C ARG A 30 27.69 15.86 3.68
N LYS A 31 26.63 15.49 4.41
CA LYS A 31 26.49 14.18 5.06
C LYS A 31 25.29 13.43 4.49
N LEU A 32 25.43 12.12 4.32
CA LEU A 32 24.40 11.21 3.86
C LEU A 32 24.03 10.26 5.02
N TYR A 33 22.73 10.16 5.30
CA TYR A 33 22.12 9.33 6.34
C TYR A 33 21.20 8.32 5.69
N ILE A 34 21.23 7.07 6.15
CA ILE A 34 20.55 5.97 5.48
C ILE A 34 19.82 5.10 6.49
N GLY A 35 18.54 4.86 6.25
CA GLY A 35 17.71 3.90 6.98
C GLY A 35 17.23 2.82 6.01
N HIS A 36 17.38 1.56 6.39
CA HIS A 36 17.08 0.44 5.50
C HIS A 36 16.47 -0.74 6.30
N VAL A 37 15.38 -1.29 5.78
CA VAL A 37 14.71 -2.50 6.28
C VAL A 37 14.25 -3.30 5.07
N GLY A 38 14.95 -4.38 4.77
CA GLY A 38 14.55 -5.34 3.76
C GLY A 38 15.72 -5.81 2.88
N ASP A 39 15.47 -5.94 1.57
CA ASP A 39 16.49 -6.21 0.54
C ASP A 39 16.47 -5.19 -0.62
N SER A 40 15.73 -4.10 -0.47
CA SER A 40 15.85 -2.91 -1.33
C SER A 40 17.21 -2.22 -1.13
N LYS A 41 17.89 -1.78 -2.19
CA LYS A 41 19.26 -1.24 -2.09
C LYS A 41 19.35 0.26 -2.33
N ILE A 42 20.28 0.91 -1.63
CA ILE A 42 20.78 2.25 -1.97
C ILE A 42 22.23 2.11 -2.39
N VAL A 43 22.57 2.59 -3.58
CA VAL A 43 23.92 2.54 -4.15
C VAL A 43 24.39 3.96 -4.44
N LEU A 44 25.59 4.31 -3.99
CA LEU A 44 26.26 5.57 -4.29
C LEU A 44 27.17 5.38 -5.50
N GLY A 45 26.86 6.07 -6.59
CA GLY A 45 27.78 6.24 -7.71
C GLY A 45 28.68 7.45 -7.48
N PHE A 46 29.99 7.29 -7.62
CA PHE A 46 30.94 8.41 -7.61
C PHE A 46 32.02 8.22 -8.65
N GLN A 47 32.42 9.32 -9.29
CA GLN A 47 33.53 9.34 -10.22
C GLN A 47 34.85 9.41 -9.46
N ILE A 48 35.85 8.66 -9.90
CA ILE A 48 37.19 8.75 -9.31
C ILE A 48 37.79 10.10 -9.71
N PRO A 49 38.31 10.90 -8.76
CA PRO A 49 38.94 12.17 -9.08
C PRO A 49 40.06 12.00 -10.11
N GLY A 50 40.00 12.75 -11.22
CA GLY A 50 41.00 12.71 -12.29
C GLY A 50 40.87 11.56 -13.29
N SER A 51 39.80 10.74 -13.22
CA SER A 51 39.52 9.66 -14.17
C SER A 51 38.10 9.76 -14.73
N SER A 52 37.87 9.24 -15.93
CA SER A 52 36.52 9.03 -16.49
C SER A 52 35.79 7.81 -15.91
N GLU A 53 36.47 7.04 -15.04
CA GLU A 53 35.93 5.84 -14.40
C GLU A 53 34.95 6.17 -13.27
N TRP A 54 33.79 5.53 -13.31
CA TRP A 54 32.75 5.60 -12.28
C TRP A 54 32.77 4.34 -11.41
N ARG A 55 32.69 4.52 -10.10
CA ARG A 55 32.56 3.43 -9.14
C ARG A 55 31.23 3.49 -8.41
N ALA A 56 30.74 2.34 -7.99
CA ALA A 56 29.51 2.18 -7.24
C ALA A 56 29.81 1.55 -5.88
N PHE A 57 29.19 2.09 -4.83
CA PHE A 57 29.30 1.56 -3.47
C PHE A 57 27.91 1.35 -2.87
N ALA A 58 27.60 0.12 -2.46
CA ALA A 58 26.34 -0.18 -1.80
C ALA A 58 26.34 0.38 -0.37
N LEU A 59 25.37 1.24 -0.07
CA LEU A 59 25.25 1.89 1.23
C LEU A 59 24.31 1.16 2.20
N THR A 60 23.60 0.15 1.71
CA THR A 60 22.69 -0.70 2.46
C THR A 60 23.13 -2.15 2.37
N LYS A 61 23.00 -2.89 3.47
CA LYS A 61 23.24 -4.34 3.54
C LYS A 61 21.90 -5.05 3.59
N ASP A 62 21.68 -5.99 2.67
CA ASP A 62 20.43 -6.75 2.61
C ASP A 62 20.24 -7.54 3.91
N HIS A 63 19.03 -7.51 4.44
CA HIS A 63 18.64 -8.32 5.60
C HIS A 63 18.23 -9.73 5.16
N LYS A 64 19.16 -10.46 4.52
CA LYS A 64 18.88 -11.81 4.04
C LYS A 64 18.93 -12.83 5.18
N PRO A 65 18.00 -13.80 5.24
CA PRO A 65 17.96 -14.83 6.30
C PRO A 65 19.26 -15.63 6.44
N GLU A 66 20.01 -15.80 5.35
CA GLU A 66 21.30 -16.50 5.30
C GLU A 66 22.46 -15.74 5.91
N THR A 67 22.33 -14.43 6.12
CA THR A 67 23.41 -13.65 6.73
C THR A 67 23.66 -14.15 8.16
N PRO A 68 24.92 -14.38 8.59
CA PRO A 68 25.22 -14.95 9.89
C PRO A 68 24.57 -14.20 11.06
N GLU A 69 24.52 -12.87 10.97
CA GLU A 69 23.88 -11.97 11.94
C GLU A 69 22.37 -12.23 12.04
N GLU A 70 21.64 -12.24 10.92
CA GLU A 70 20.19 -12.46 10.93
C GLU A 70 19.84 -13.92 11.23
N LYS A 71 20.61 -14.89 10.74
CA LYS A 71 20.43 -16.31 11.05
C LYS A 71 20.58 -16.58 12.55
N LYS A 72 21.61 -16.00 13.18
CA LYS A 72 21.81 -16.07 14.64
C LYS A 72 20.66 -15.40 15.39
N ARG A 73 20.21 -14.22 14.94
CA ARG A 73 19.06 -13.52 15.53
C ARG A 73 17.79 -14.37 15.47
N ILE A 74 17.47 -14.93 14.30
CA ILE A 74 16.29 -15.78 14.06
C ILE A 74 16.35 -17.03 14.95
N ASN A 75 17.48 -17.73 14.97
CA ASN A 75 17.64 -18.95 15.78
C ASN A 75 17.57 -18.66 17.29
N SER A 76 18.09 -17.51 17.73
CA SER A 76 18.10 -17.14 19.16
C SER A 76 16.70 -16.95 19.76
N VAL A 77 15.70 -16.64 18.92
CA VAL A 77 14.29 -16.50 19.33
C VAL A 77 13.45 -17.73 18.97
N GLY A 78 14.09 -18.86 18.63
CA GLY A 78 13.40 -20.10 18.25
C GLY A 78 12.80 -20.10 16.85
N GLY A 79 13.13 -19.12 16.02
CA GLY A 79 12.82 -19.12 14.59
C GLY A 79 13.74 -20.06 13.81
N LEU A 80 13.37 -20.36 12.56
CA LEU A 80 14.16 -21.24 11.69
C LEU A 80 14.37 -20.56 10.32
N VAL A 81 15.44 -20.96 9.64
CA VAL A 81 15.72 -20.60 8.25
C VAL A 81 15.84 -21.89 7.45
N MET A 82 15.11 -21.99 6.33
CA MET A 82 15.15 -23.15 5.44
C MET A 82 15.43 -22.73 4.01
N ASN A 83 16.20 -23.55 3.29
CA ASN A 83 16.41 -23.38 1.87
C ASN A 83 15.20 -23.93 1.09
N LYS A 84 14.66 -23.14 0.17
CA LYS A 84 13.64 -23.58 -0.79
C LYS A 84 14.03 -23.12 -2.19
N ALA A 85 14.29 -24.09 -3.08
CA ALA A 85 14.72 -23.84 -4.45
C ALA A 85 15.93 -22.90 -4.55
N GLY A 86 16.95 -23.12 -3.71
CA GLY A 86 18.19 -22.34 -3.70
C GLY A 86 18.13 -21.04 -2.90
N VAL A 87 16.95 -20.62 -2.41
CA VAL A 87 16.77 -19.37 -1.64
C VAL A 87 16.55 -19.69 -0.17
N GLU A 88 17.37 -19.16 0.74
CA GLU A 88 17.12 -19.24 2.18
C GLU A 88 15.95 -18.33 2.58
N ARG A 89 15.01 -18.89 3.34
CA ARG A 89 13.77 -18.22 3.74
C ARG A 89 13.53 -18.39 5.23
N VAL A 90 13.02 -17.35 5.86
CA VAL A 90 12.49 -17.42 7.22
C VAL A 90 11.30 -18.36 7.24
N VAL A 91 11.34 -19.32 8.16
CA VAL A 91 10.33 -20.34 8.32
C VAL A 91 9.21 -19.83 9.20
N TRP A 92 7.99 -20.00 8.70
CA TRP A 92 6.80 -19.84 9.50
C TRP A 92 6.31 -21.20 9.99
N ASN A 93 6.33 -21.39 11.31
CA ASN A 93 5.79 -22.59 11.94
C ASN A 93 4.29 -22.40 12.16
N ARG A 94 3.47 -23.26 11.55
CA ARG A 94 2.01 -23.28 11.78
C ARG A 94 1.53 -24.68 12.13
N PRO A 95 0.49 -24.85 12.97
CA PRO A 95 -0.15 -26.16 13.15
C PRO A 95 -0.67 -26.69 11.81
N ARG A 96 -0.61 -28.02 11.62
CA ARG A 96 -1.13 -28.67 10.41
C ARG A 96 -2.60 -28.28 10.13
N PRO A 97 -2.97 -28.03 8.86
CA PRO A 97 -4.36 -27.80 8.49
C PRO A 97 -5.25 -28.92 9.01
N GLY A 98 -6.28 -28.59 9.79
CA GLY A 98 -7.19 -29.56 10.41
C GLY A 98 -7.03 -29.75 11.93
N HIS A 99 -5.98 -29.20 12.55
CA HIS A 99 -5.83 -29.24 14.01
C HIS A 99 -6.96 -28.46 14.72
N LYS A 100 -7.70 -29.14 15.61
CA LYS A 100 -8.73 -28.55 16.47
C LYS A 100 -8.30 -28.69 17.94
N GLY A 101 -8.25 -27.58 18.67
CA GLY A 101 -7.89 -27.55 20.10
C GLY A 101 -6.65 -26.69 20.43
N PRO A 102 -6.28 -26.58 21.72
CA PRO A 102 -5.15 -25.79 22.17
C PRO A 102 -3.82 -26.41 21.69
N VAL A 103 -2.89 -25.54 21.26
CA VAL A 103 -1.55 -25.94 20.80
C VAL A 103 -0.73 -26.41 21.98
N ARG A 104 -0.28 -27.67 21.95
CA ARG A 104 0.57 -28.30 22.97
C ARG A 104 1.97 -28.56 22.38
N ARG A 105 2.95 -28.91 23.23
CA ARG A 105 4.30 -29.29 22.77
C ARG A 105 4.28 -30.45 21.76
N SER A 106 3.28 -31.32 21.81
CA SER A 106 3.08 -32.46 20.91
C SER A 106 2.28 -32.14 19.65
N THR A 107 1.80 -30.90 19.47
CA THR A 107 1.03 -30.52 18.26
C THR A 107 1.96 -30.57 17.04
N PRO A 108 1.59 -31.29 15.96
CA PRO A 108 2.41 -31.32 14.74
C PRO A 108 2.32 -29.99 13.98
N PHE A 109 3.49 -29.41 13.69
CA PHE A 109 3.64 -28.17 12.94
C PHE A 109 4.17 -28.42 11.53
N ASP A 110 3.64 -27.68 10.56
CA ASP A 110 4.23 -27.49 9.24
C ASP A 110 5.24 -26.35 9.32
N GLN A 111 6.46 -26.61 8.85
CA GLN A 111 7.48 -25.61 8.66
C GLN A 111 7.39 -25.08 7.23
N ILE A 112 7.02 -23.80 7.06
CA ILE A 112 6.79 -23.21 5.74
C ILE A 112 7.86 -22.15 5.45
N PRO A 113 8.74 -22.38 4.47
CA PRO A 113 9.66 -21.34 3.99
C PRO A 113 8.85 -20.18 3.39
N PHE A 114 8.89 -19.01 4.04
CA PHE A 114 8.00 -17.89 3.75
C PHE A 114 8.75 -16.68 3.17
N LEU A 115 9.30 -15.80 4.02
CA LEU A 115 9.99 -14.58 3.58
C LEU A 115 11.44 -14.85 3.20
N ALA A 116 11.87 -14.30 2.06
CA ALA A 116 13.28 -14.27 1.66
C ALA A 116 14.06 -13.09 2.30
N VAL A 117 13.46 -12.45 3.32
CA VAL A 117 13.98 -11.26 4.00
C VAL A 117 13.69 -11.38 5.49
N ALA A 118 14.65 -11.06 6.33
CA ALA A 118 14.59 -11.26 7.78
C ALA A 118 13.88 -10.12 8.55
N ARG A 119 13.68 -8.96 7.91
CA ARG A 119 13.06 -7.77 8.52
C ARG A 119 12.04 -7.13 7.58
N SER A 120 10.90 -6.68 8.11
CA SER A 120 9.85 -5.98 7.35
C SER A 120 9.05 -5.04 8.26
N LEU A 121 8.42 -4.01 7.68
CA LEU A 121 7.69 -2.98 8.45
C LEU A 121 6.41 -3.49 9.13
N GLU A 122 5.83 -4.58 8.62
CA GLU A 122 4.59 -5.18 9.15
C GLU A 122 4.73 -5.70 10.60
N ILE A 123 5.98 -5.94 11.04
CA ILE A 123 6.30 -6.39 12.41
C ILE A 123 5.90 -5.33 13.45
N ALA A 124 6.11 -4.04 13.16
CA ALA A 124 5.78 -2.95 14.08
C ALA A 124 4.28 -2.89 14.43
N MET A 125 3.40 -3.32 13.51
CA MET A 125 1.97 -3.38 13.79
C MET A 125 1.58 -4.53 14.70
N LYS A 126 2.18 -5.71 14.51
CA LYS A 126 1.90 -6.89 15.35
C LYS A 126 2.36 -6.68 16.79
N GLU A 127 3.45 -5.96 16.97
CA GLU A 127 4.00 -5.65 18.29
C GLU A 127 3.27 -4.49 19.00
N THR A 128 2.51 -3.67 18.27
CA THR A 128 1.80 -2.51 18.85
C THR A 128 0.30 -2.73 19.00
N ALA A 129 -0.30 -3.75 18.37
CA ALA A 129 -1.74 -4.04 18.45
C ALA A 129 -1.99 -5.48 18.93
N CYS A 130 -2.88 -5.65 19.92
CA CYS A 130 -3.22 -6.99 20.46
C CYS A 130 -3.86 -7.89 19.40
N ASP A 131 -4.74 -7.33 18.56
CA ASP A 131 -5.32 -8.00 17.40
C ASP A 131 -5.32 -7.04 16.20
N ASN A 132 -4.60 -7.42 15.15
CA ASN A 132 -4.50 -6.65 13.91
C ASN A 132 -5.75 -6.74 13.02
N LYS A 133 -6.74 -7.56 13.38
CA LYS A 133 -8.04 -7.64 12.71
C LYS A 133 -9.14 -6.89 13.44
N SER A 134 -8.92 -6.51 14.70
CA SER A 134 -9.91 -5.79 15.47
C SER A 134 -9.88 -4.32 15.09
N LEU A 135 -11.01 -3.81 14.59
CA LEU A 135 -11.18 -2.39 14.32
C LEU A 135 -10.96 -1.56 15.59
N ASN A 136 -11.31 -2.09 16.77
CA ASN A 136 -11.17 -1.40 18.05
C ASN A 136 -9.69 -1.20 18.41
N CYS A 137 -8.86 -2.23 18.19
CA CYS A 137 -7.41 -2.14 18.38
C CYS A 137 -6.75 -1.23 17.33
N CYS A 138 -7.15 -1.37 16.05
CA CYS A 138 -6.58 -0.58 14.95
C CYS A 138 -6.95 0.90 15.04
N LYS A 139 -8.11 1.23 15.63
CA LYS A 139 -8.51 2.61 15.98
C LYS A 139 -7.86 3.15 17.26
N ARG A 140 -7.07 2.34 17.97
CA ARG A 140 -6.42 2.69 19.25
C ARG A 140 -7.39 3.01 20.39
N ASN A 141 -8.57 2.41 20.36
CA ASN A 141 -9.56 2.52 21.44
C ASN A 141 -9.38 1.44 22.53
N CYS A 142 -8.49 0.47 22.31
CA CYS A 142 -8.14 -0.55 23.29
C CYS A 142 -7.16 0.00 24.33
N LYS A 143 -7.40 -0.29 25.62
CA LYS A 143 -6.55 0.18 26.73
C LYS A 143 -5.25 -0.62 26.88
N GLU A 144 -5.18 -1.82 26.30
CA GLU A 144 -4.04 -2.74 26.45
C GLU A 144 -2.98 -2.56 25.35
N CYS A 145 -3.38 -2.11 24.17
CA CYS A 145 -2.47 -1.95 23.04
C CYS A 145 -2.03 -0.49 22.89
N GLY A 146 -0.77 -0.28 22.52
CA GLY A 146 -0.21 1.06 22.41
C GLY A 146 1.09 1.07 21.63
N VAL A 147 1.49 2.25 21.22
CA VAL A 147 2.73 2.44 20.45
C VAL A 147 3.90 2.78 21.39
N ASP A 148 3.60 3.35 22.55
CA ASP A 148 4.59 3.87 23.50
C ASP A 148 5.62 2.83 23.97
N ALA A 149 5.15 1.66 24.39
CA ALA A 149 6.03 0.58 24.87
C ALA A 149 7.01 0.12 23.78
N TRP A 150 6.50 -0.06 22.56
CA TRP A 150 7.31 -0.45 21.41
C TRP A 150 8.30 0.64 21.01
N VAL A 151 7.88 1.92 20.95
CA VAL A 151 8.78 3.03 20.64
C VAL A 151 9.88 3.17 21.70
N ASN A 152 9.53 3.00 22.98
CA ASN A 152 10.52 2.99 24.07
C ASN A 152 11.52 1.84 23.90
N GLN A 153 11.06 0.64 23.52
CA GLN A 153 11.93 -0.50 23.25
C GLN A 153 12.85 -0.22 22.06
N VAL A 154 12.35 0.34 20.97
CA VAL A 154 13.14 0.70 19.78
C VAL A 154 14.20 1.75 20.14
N ILE A 155 13.84 2.80 20.87
CA ILE A 155 14.77 3.84 21.31
C ILE A 155 15.83 3.25 22.25
N ASN A 156 15.43 2.35 23.18
CA ASN A 156 16.35 1.67 24.08
C ASN A 156 17.27 0.67 23.38
N LEU A 157 16.81 0.00 22.32
CA LEU A 157 17.66 -0.86 21.50
C LEU A 157 18.70 -0.05 20.71
N MET A 158 18.37 1.19 20.34
CA MET A 158 19.28 2.13 19.68
C MET A 158 20.30 2.78 20.64
N ARG A 159 20.51 2.23 21.85
CA ARG A 159 21.35 2.71 22.97
C ARG A 159 22.81 3.09 22.68
N MET A 160 23.27 3.15 21.43
CA MET A 160 24.68 3.41 21.11
C MET A 160 25.07 4.83 20.66
N THR A 161 24.18 5.78 20.29
CA THR A 161 24.74 7.07 19.79
C THR A 161 23.84 8.32 19.79
N LEU A 162 23.08 8.64 20.83
CA LEU A 162 22.19 9.82 20.79
C LEU A 162 22.47 10.86 21.89
N LYS A 163 23.66 11.48 21.84
CA LYS A 163 23.92 12.82 22.42
C LYS A 163 23.75 13.96 21.39
N LYS A 164 23.11 13.72 20.24
CA LYS A 164 23.05 14.69 19.13
C LYS A 164 21.62 15.10 18.81
N ARG A 165 21.44 16.38 18.46
CA ARG A 165 20.23 16.91 17.82
C ARG A 165 19.88 16.06 16.60
N LEU A 166 18.64 15.61 16.53
CA LEU A 166 18.09 14.83 15.44
C LEU A 166 17.52 15.76 14.38
N HIS A 167 17.61 15.30 13.15
CA HIS A 167 17.26 16.08 11.98
C HIS A 167 16.55 15.17 11.00
N PHE A 168 15.27 15.40 10.76
CA PHE A 168 14.51 14.69 9.73
C PHE A 168 13.69 15.68 8.92
N TYR A 169 13.28 15.25 7.73
CA TYR A 169 12.47 16.07 6.85
C TYR A 169 11.05 15.53 6.86
N GLN A 170 10.10 16.45 6.98
CA GLN A 170 8.69 16.14 6.90
C GLN A 170 8.07 16.98 5.80
N TRP A 171 7.22 16.35 5.01
CA TRP A 171 6.39 17.06 4.05
C TRP A 171 5.26 17.75 4.79
N LYS A 172 5.28 19.08 4.82
CA LYS A 172 4.19 19.89 5.38
C LYS A 172 3.54 20.71 4.29
N ARG A 173 2.26 20.95 4.47
CA ARG A 173 1.49 21.83 3.58
C ARG A 173 1.65 23.26 4.09
N ILE A 174 2.39 24.07 3.34
CA ILE A 174 2.61 25.49 3.62
C ILE A 174 2.00 26.24 2.44
N GLU A 175 0.99 27.07 2.72
CA GLU A 175 0.29 27.87 1.68
C GLU A 175 -0.26 27.00 0.53
N GLY A 176 -0.86 25.86 0.87
CA GLY A 176 -1.49 24.96 -0.11
C GLY A 176 -0.52 24.05 -0.88
N LYS A 177 0.77 24.38 -0.93
CA LYS A 177 1.83 23.58 -1.59
C LYS A 177 2.53 22.65 -0.58
N MET A 178 2.91 21.46 -1.04
CA MET A 178 3.72 20.53 -0.24
C MET A 178 5.17 21.01 -0.28
N LYS A 179 5.68 21.46 0.86
CA LYS A 179 7.09 21.84 1.01
C LYS A 179 7.76 20.88 2.00
N LYS A 180 8.99 20.52 1.67
CA LYS A 180 9.81 19.63 2.50
C LYS A 180 10.48 20.50 3.56
N GLU A 181 10.01 20.44 4.80
CA GLU A 181 10.58 21.20 5.92
C GLU A 181 11.58 20.34 6.68
N LEU A 182 12.70 20.94 7.07
CA LEU A 182 13.70 20.32 7.91
C LEU A 182 13.38 20.57 9.39
N ILE A 183 13.03 19.51 10.10
CA ILE A 183 12.74 19.56 11.53
C ILE A 183 14.03 19.20 12.27
N ALA A 184 14.47 20.12 13.13
CA ALA A 184 15.57 19.91 14.05
C ALA A 184 15.00 19.76 15.46
N CYS A 185 15.11 18.56 16.02
CA CYS A 185 14.45 18.21 17.27
C CYS A 185 15.38 17.38 18.14
N ASP A 186 15.03 17.29 19.42
CA ASP A 186 15.69 16.37 20.35
C ASP A 186 15.06 14.96 20.29
N LEU A 187 15.60 14.04 21.08
CA LEU A 187 15.12 12.66 21.14
C LEU A 187 13.68 12.56 21.67
N GLN A 188 13.30 13.42 22.62
CA GLN A 188 11.96 13.40 23.22
C GLN A 188 10.90 13.89 22.23
N GLN A 189 11.19 14.97 21.52
CA GLN A 189 10.35 15.49 20.44
C GLN A 189 10.19 14.47 19.31
N THR A 190 11.29 13.80 18.92
CA THR A 190 11.24 12.74 17.89
C THR A 190 10.36 11.58 18.32
N LYS A 191 10.43 11.19 19.60
CA LYS A 191 9.57 10.13 20.16
C LYS A 191 8.10 10.50 20.07
N VAL A 192 7.73 11.71 20.50
CA VAL A 192 6.34 12.18 20.43
C VAL A 192 5.84 12.19 18.98
N GLU A 193 6.66 12.67 18.06
CA GLU A 193 6.29 12.73 16.65
C GLU A 193 6.16 11.34 16.02
N LEU A 194 7.07 10.41 16.34
CA LEU A 194 6.97 9.02 15.88
C LEU A 194 5.69 8.33 16.38
N ILE A 195 5.34 8.52 17.66
CA ILE A 195 4.08 8.02 18.22
C ILE A 195 2.89 8.62 17.47
N SER A 196 2.91 9.93 17.18
CA SER A 196 1.84 10.61 16.44
C SER A 196 1.64 10.06 15.03
N LEU A 197 2.71 9.60 14.37
CA LEU A 197 2.67 9.01 13.04
C LEU A 197 2.22 7.55 13.07
N LEU A 198 2.66 6.78 14.07
CA LEU A 198 2.34 5.36 14.20
C LEU A 198 0.90 5.10 14.67
N ASN A 199 0.31 6.03 15.43
CA ASN A 199 -1.09 5.94 15.87
C ASN A 199 -2.09 5.78 14.70
N PRO A 200 -2.12 6.67 13.69
CA PRO A 200 -2.99 6.51 12.53
C PRO A 200 -2.50 5.43 11.55
N PHE A 201 -1.21 5.07 11.58
CA PHE A 201 -0.63 4.09 10.65
C PHE A 201 -1.29 2.71 10.76
N THR A 202 -1.63 2.26 11.97
CA THR A 202 -2.29 0.96 12.17
C THR A 202 -3.67 0.91 11.52
N LEU A 203 -4.45 1.99 11.68
CA LEU A 203 -5.75 2.11 11.02
C LEU A 203 -5.60 2.16 9.50
N HIS A 204 -4.60 2.89 8.99
CA HIS A 204 -4.33 2.98 7.56
C HIS A 204 -4.09 1.60 6.94
N VAL A 205 -3.17 0.81 7.53
CA VAL A 205 -2.87 -0.52 7.02
C VAL A 205 -4.06 -1.47 7.18
N TYR A 206 -4.78 -1.42 8.30
CA TYR A 206 -6.00 -2.20 8.49
C TYR A 206 -7.04 -1.90 7.41
N THR A 207 -7.29 -0.63 7.12
CA THR A 207 -8.24 -0.20 6.08
C THR A 207 -7.81 -0.69 4.70
N ALA A 208 -6.54 -0.55 4.34
CA ALA A 208 -6.01 -1.05 3.07
C ALA A 208 -6.17 -2.58 2.94
N GLN A 209 -5.89 -3.33 4.01
CA GLN A 209 -6.07 -4.79 4.02
C GLN A 209 -7.55 -5.18 3.89
N LYS A 210 -8.45 -4.49 4.58
CA LYS A 210 -9.89 -4.74 4.47
C LYS A 210 -10.41 -4.42 3.08
N GLN A 211 -10.02 -3.28 2.50
CA GLN A 211 -10.39 -2.92 1.12
C GLN A 211 -9.95 -3.98 0.11
N LEU A 212 -8.70 -4.45 0.22
CA LEU A 212 -8.20 -5.50 -0.64
C LEU A 212 -8.98 -6.81 -0.48
N ALA A 213 -9.39 -7.15 0.75
CA ALA A 213 -10.18 -8.34 1.03
C ALA A 213 -11.60 -8.24 0.43
N GLU A 214 -12.27 -7.09 0.60
CA GLU A 214 -13.59 -6.83 0.03
C GLU A 214 -13.55 -6.82 -1.51
N PHE A 215 -12.55 -6.19 -2.13
CA PHE A 215 -12.38 -6.22 -3.58
C PHE A 215 -12.24 -7.65 -4.12
N LYS A 216 -11.45 -8.48 -3.43
CA LYS A 216 -11.28 -9.89 -3.79
C LYS A 216 -12.59 -10.65 -3.66
N TYR A 217 -13.29 -10.45 -2.54
CA TYR A 217 -14.60 -11.06 -2.32
C TYR A 217 -15.60 -10.66 -3.43
N LEU A 218 -15.62 -9.38 -3.82
CA LEU A 218 -16.49 -8.89 -4.90
C LEU A 218 -16.14 -9.55 -6.24
N LYS A 219 -14.86 -9.67 -6.60
CA LYS A 219 -14.44 -10.35 -7.84
C LYS A 219 -14.79 -11.85 -7.84
N GLU A 220 -14.60 -12.52 -6.72
CA GLU A 220 -14.89 -13.96 -6.58
C GLU A 220 -16.39 -14.24 -6.67
N ASN A 221 -17.22 -13.38 -6.06
CA ASN A 221 -18.67 -13.52 -5.96
C ASN A 221 -19.44 -12.63 -6.95
N LEU A 222 -18.78 -12.15 -8.01
CA LEU A 222 -19.41 -11.30 -9.02
C LEU A 222 -20.49 -12.10 -9.77
N LYS A 223 -21.74 -11.63 -9.69
CA LYS A 223 -22.89 -12.26 -10.36
C LYS A 223 -22.85 -12.01 -11.88
N VAL A 224 -23.48 -12.90 -12.65
CA VAL A 224 -23.68 -12.67 -14.09
C VAL A 224 -24.55 -11.43 -14.29
N GLY A 225 -24.19 -10.56 -15.22
CA GLY A 225 -24.82 -9.25 -15.43
C GLY A 225 -24.36 -8.14 -14.48
N HIS A 226 -23.46 -8.42 -13.53
CA HIS A 226 -22.78 -7.41 -12.73
C HIS A 226 -21.37 -7.17 -13.28
N ILE A 227 -20.95 -5.90 -13.33
CA ILE A 227 -19.60 -5.50 -13.72
C ILE A 227 -18.93 -4.66 -12.64
N ILE A 228 -17.61 -4.71 -12.57
CA ILE A 228 -16.81 -3.87 -11.67
C ILE A 228 -15.98 -2.92 -12.53
N ILE A 229 -16.13 -1.63 -12.31
CA ILE A 229 -15.33 -0.57 -12.94
C ILE A 229 -14.29 -0.15 -11.91
N HIS A 230 -13.03 -0.56 -12.10
CA HIS A 230 -11.92 -0.15 -11.27
C HIS A 230 -11.17 0.98 -11.93
N GLU A 231 -11.36 2.20 -11.43
CA GLU A 231 -10.92 3.44 -12.05
C GLU A 231 -9.84 4.15 -11.21
N ASP A 232 -8.87 4.73 -11.91
CA ASP A 232 -7.80 5.55 -11.33
C ASP A 232 -7.32 6.62 -12.33
N PHE A 233 -6.93 7.79 -11.82
CA PHE A 233 -6.23 8.78 -12.62
C PHE A 233 -4.75 8.47 -12.64
N ALA A 234 -4.20 8.20 -13.83
CA ALA A 234 -2.76 8.31 -14.01
C ALA A 234 -2.39 9.81 -13.99
N GLU A 235 -1.27 10.16 -13.39
CA GLU A 235 -0.77 11.54 -13.36
C GLU A 235 -0.70 12.14 -14.78
N ASN A 236 -0.72 13.48 -14.90
CA ASN A 236 -0.62 14.17 -16.18
C ASN A 236 0.59 13.66 -16.97
N PHE A 237 0.32 13.06 -18.12
CA PHE A 237 1.37 12.55 -18.98
C PHE A 237 1.89 13.70 -19.84
N THR A 238 3.18 13.98 -19.70
CA THR A 238 3.84 14.93 -20.57
C THR A 238 4.28 14.20 -21.83
N ILE A 239 3.70 14.57 -22.97
CA ILE A 239 4.07 13.99 -24.26
C ILE A 239 5.50 14.43 -24.56
N ARG A 240 6.39 13.45 -24.71
CA ARG A 240 7.77 13.64 -25.16
C ARG A 240 8.01 12.76 -26.39
N LEU A 241 8.34 13.37 -27.50
CA LEU A 241 8.75 12.69 -28.72
C LEU A 241 10.23 12.29 -28.61
N GLN A 242 10.58 11.14 -29.16
CA GLN A 242 11.97 10.70 -29.22
C GLN A 242 12.68 11.49 -30.34
N GLY A 243 13.51 12.47 -29.95
CA GLY A 243 14.22 13.36 -30.89
C GLY A 243 13.66 14.79 -31.00
N GLU A 244 13.08 15.33 -29.92
CA GLU A 244 12.54 16.70 -29.91
C GLU A 244 13.58 17.79 -30.17
N ILE A 245 13.19 18.78 -30.97
CA ILE A 245 13.95 20.03 -31.12
C ILE A 245 13.97 20.81 -29.79
N MET A 246 15.05 21.55 -29.53
CA MET A 246 15.28 22.24 -28.26
C MET A 246 14.12 23.19 -27.84
N ALA A 247 13.37 23.74 -28.78
CA ALA A 247 12.22 24.60 -28.51
C ALA A 247 11.02 23.83 -27.90
N THR A 248 10.79 22.59 -28.31
CA THR A 248 9.70 21.72 -27.81
C THR A 248 9.94 21.31 -26.35
N HIS A 249 11.21 21.29 -25.91
CA HIS A 249 11.57 21.02 -24.51
C HIS A 249 10.97 22.04 -23.52
N TRP A 250 10.70 23.27 -23.96
CA TRP A 250 10.10 24.35 -23.15
C TRP A 250 8.58 24.43 -23.27
N ASN A 251 7.98 23.72 -24.23
CA ASN A 251 6.54 23.75 -24.51
C ASN A 251 5.98 22.34 -24.70
N SER A 252 6.15 21.49 -23.67
CA SER A 252 5.67 20.12 -23.70
C SER A 252 4.17 20.06 -23.39
N THR A 253 3.36 19.53 -24.31
CA THR A 253 1.93 19.31 -24.10
C THR A 253 1.70 18.23 -23.05
N GLN A 254 0.81 18.52 -22.11
CA GLN A 254 0.35 17.54 -21.13
C GLN A 254 -1.03 17.03 -21.52
N VAL A 255 -1.28 15.75 -21.25
CA VAL A 255 -2.59 15.12 -21.37
C VAL A 255 -2.93 14.38 -20.08
N THR A 256 -4.22 14.30 -19.81
CA THR A 256 -4.77 13.51 -18.72
C THR A 256 -4.96 12.08 -19.20
N LEU A 257 -4.49 11.13 -18.39
CA LEU A 257 -4.70 9.71 -18.60
C LEU A 257 -5.64 9.18 -17.51
N TYR A 258 -6.82 8.75 -17.93
CA TYR A 258 -7.77 8.09 -17.05
C TYR A 258 -7.77 6.60 -17.34
N THR A 259 -7.34 5.80 -16.37
CA THR A 259 -7.18 4.36 -16.52
C THR A 259 -8.32 3.63 -15.83
N CYS A 260 -8.88 2.64 -16.52
CA CYS A 260 -9.99 1.88 -16.01
C CYS A 260 -9.86 0.40 -16.39
N ILE A 261 -10.08 -0.49 -15.41
CA ILE A 261 -10.17 -1.93 -15.63
C ILE A 261 -11.58 -2.38 -15.31
N VAL A 262 -12.26 -2.94 -16.29
CA VAL A 262 -13.63 -3.43 -16.19
C VAL A 262 -13.61 -4.93 -16.04
N TYR A 263 -14.06 -5.45 -14.90
CA TYR A 263 -14.22 -6.89 -14.67
C TYR A 263 -15.67 -7.30 -14.89
N TYR A 264 -15.87 -8.40 -15.62
CA TYR A 264 -17.20 -8.95 -15.90
C TYR A 264 -17.11 -10.48 -15.93
N ARG A 265 -18.27 -11.15 -15.82
CA ARG A 265 -18.35 -12.61 -15.85
C ARG A 265 -19.03 -13.05 -17.14
N ASN A 266 -18.30 -13.81 -17.96
CA ASN A 266 -18.79 -14.41 -19.21
C ASN A 266 -18.75 -15.93 -19.08
N ASN A 267 -19.90 -16.60 -19.24
CA ASN A 267 -20.04 -18.06 -19.06
C ASN A 267 -19.33 -18.58 -17.79
N GLU A 268 -19.61 -17.91 -16.66
CA GLU A 268 -19.03 -18.19 -15.32
C GLU A 268 -17.52 -17.91 -15.14
N LYS A 269 -16.80 -17.56 -16.19
CA LYS A 269 -15.39 -17.15 -16.12
C LYS A 269 -15.27 -15.65 -15.87
N LEU A 270 -14.41 -15.25 -14.94
CA LEU A 270 -14.06 -13.85 -14.70
C LEU A 270 -13.11 -13.37 -15.80
N GLU A 271 -13.56 -12.39 -16.58
CA GLU A 271 -12.79 -11.72 -17.63
C GLU A 271 -12.63 -10.24 -17.30
N HIS A 272 -11.73 -9.57 -18.03
CA HIS A 272 -11.49 -8.15 -17.85
C HIS A 272 -11.23 -7.44 -19.18
N LYS A 273 -11.61 -6.17 -19.24
CA LYS A 273 -11.27 -5.22 -20.31
C LYS A 273 -10.54 -4.03 -19.72
N ASN A 274 -9.56 -3.51 -20.45
CA ASN A 274 -8.76 -2.38 -20.03
C ASN A 274 -9.09 -1.18 -20.91
N TYR A 275 -9.36 -0.05 -20.28
CA TYR A 275 -9.66 1.22 -20.92
C TYR A 275 -8.62 2.26 -20.48
N VAL A 276 -8.19 3.07 -21.45
CA VAL A 276 -7.40 4.26 -21.19
C VAL A 276 -8.08 5.39 -21.96
N VAL A 277 -8.65 6.35 -21.23
CA VAL A 277 -9.21 7.56 -21.81
C VAL A 277 -8.14 8.62 -21.78
N VAL A 278 -7.88 9.21 -22.95
CA VAL A 278 -6.90 10.29 -23.14
C VAL A 278 -7.68 11.58 -23.36
N SER A 279 -7.39 12.60 -22.56
CA SER A 279 -8.04 13.91 -22.66
C SER A 279 -7.03 15.04 -22.55
N ASP A 280 -7.30 16.12 -23.27
CA ASP A 280 -6.60 17.40 -23.18
C ASP A 280 -7.04 18.25 -21.96
N ASP A 281 -8.12 17.87 -21.26
CA ASP A 281 -8.56 18.53 -20.03
C ASP A 281 -7.70 18.11 -18.83
N LEU A 282 -6.92 19.05 -18.29
CA LEU A 282 -6.01 18.86 -17.15
C LEU A 282 -6.68 19.09 -15.78
N ASN A 283 -7.96 19.48 -15.74
CA ASN A 283 -8.58 19.96 -14.50
C ASN A 283 -8.95 18.84 -13.53
N HIS A 284 -8.90 17.56 -13.94
CA HIS A 284 -9.14 16.38 -13.10
C HIS A 284 -10.38 16.53 -12.20
N THR A 285 -11.45 17.11 -12.75
CA THR A 285 -12.67 17.43 -12.00
C THR A 285 -13.66 16.27 -12.04
N LYS A 286 -14.70 16.39 -11.22
CA LYS A 286 -15.88 15.52 -11.23
C LYS A 286 -16.56 15.43 -12.61
N ASP A 287 -16.50 16.50 -13.39
CA ASP A 287 -17.18 16.59 -14.69
C ASP A 287 -16.42 15.73 -15.72
N ALA A 288 -15.08 15.72 -15.64
CA ALA A 288 -14.22 14.83 -16.41
C ALA A 288 -14.47 13.35 -16.06
N VAL A 289 -14.59 13.01 -14.77
CA VAL A 289 -14.93 11.63 -14.34
C VAL A 289 -16.25 11.16 -14.93
N PHE A 290 -17.28 12.02 -14.89
CA PHE A 290 -18.58 11.70 -15.49
C PHE A 290 -18.47 11.47 -17.00
N ALA A 291 -17.78 12.35 -17.72
CA ALA A 291 -17.60 12.22 -19.17
C ALA A 291 -16.83 10.94 -19.54
N PHE A 292 -15.74 10.64 -18.83
CA PHE A 292 -14.94 9.44 -19.09
C PHE A 292 -15.72 8.16 -18.81
N ASN A 293 -16.42 8.11 -17.67
CA ASN A 293 -17.26 6.96 -17.33
C ASN A 293 -18.43 6.80 -18.32
N SER A 294 -19.02 7.91 -18.78
CA SER A 294 -20.07 7.86 -19.81
C SER A 294 -19.58 7.22 -21.10
N ALA A 295 -18.41 7.64 -21.59
CA ALA A 295 -17.80 7.09 -22.81
C ALA A 295 -17.46 5.60 -22.66
N ILE A 296 -16.90 5.20 -21.50
CA ILE A 296 -16.57 3.80 -21.22
C ILE A 296 -17.86 2.96 -21.17
N ILE A 297 -18.92 3.45 -20.51
CA ILE A 297 -20.19 2.73 -20.39
C ILE A 297 -20.87 2.56 -21.75
N GLU A 298 -20.80 3.57 -22.62
CA GLU A 298 -21.36 3.51 -23.98
C GLU A 298 -20.70 2.42 -24.82
N ASP A 299 -19.36 2.33 -24.81
CA ASP A 299 -18.62 1.26 -25.47
C ASP A 299 -18.91 -0.13 -24.85
N LEU A 300 -18.97 -0.19 -23.51
CA LEU A 300 -19.27 -1.44 -22.81
C LEU A 300 -20.62 -2.01 -23.19
N LYS A 301 -21.66 -1.16 -23.35
CA LYS A 301 -23.01 -1.62 -23.74
C LYS A 301 -23.04 -2.33 -25.10
N GLN A 302 -22.14 -1.97 -26.01
CA GLN A 302 -22.06 -2.59 -27.32
C GLN A 302 -21.46 -3.99 -27.25
N THR A 303 -20.68 -4.28 -26.20
CA THR A 303 -19.83 -5.46 -26.14
C THR A 303 -20.16 -6.42 -25.00
N VAL A 304 -20.80 -5.95 -23.94
CA VAL A 304 -21.14 -6.73 -22.74
C VAL A 304 -22.54 -6.34 -22.28
N ALA A 305 -23.40 -7.33 -22.10
CA ALA A 305 -24.70 -7.13 -21.47
C ALA A 305 -24.54 -7.09 -19.94
N PHE A 306 -24.92 -5.98 -19.32
CA PHE A 306 -24.89 -5.82 -17.86
C PHE A 306 -26.12 -5.04 -17.37
N SER A 307 -26.50 -5.28 -16.12
CA SER A 307 -27.60 -4.59 -15.43
C SER A 307 -27.13 -3.83 -14.19
N HIS A 308 -25.96 -4.19 -13.65
CA HIS A 308 -25.43 -3.61 -12.41
C HIS A 308 -23.96 -3.24 -12.55
N ILE A 309 -23.61 -2.01 -12.15
CA ILE A 309 -22.23 -1.51 -12.12
C ILE A 309 -21.74 -1.33 -10.68
N HIS A 310 -20.57 -1.85 -10.36
CA HIS A 310 -19.84 -1.62 -9.11
C HIS A 310 -18.64 -0.71 -9.40
N PHE A 311 -18.71 0.55 -9.00
CA PHE A 311 -17.59 1.48 -9.14
C PHE A 311 -16.60 1.31 -7.99
N TRP A 312 -15.32 1.17 -8.31
CA TRP A 312 -14.21 0.97 -7.37
C TRP A 312 -13.12 1.99 -7.69
N CYS A 313 -12.88 2.97 -6.81
CA CYS A 313 -11.93 4.08 -7.06
C CYS A 313 -11.25 4.57 -5.78
N ASP A 314 -10.01 5.08 -5.87
CA ASP A 314 -9.16 5.46 -4.72
C ASP A 314 -9.81 6.44 -3.71
N GLY A 315 -10.97 7.03 -4.02
CA GLY A 315 -11.75 7.85 -3.10
C GLY A 315 -11.14 9.23 -2.86
N CYS A 316 -10.28 9.72 -3.78
CA CYS A 316 -9.80 11.08 -3.76
C CYS A 316 -10.97 12.07 -3.71
N GLY A 317 -11.01 12.93 -2.69
CA GLY A 317 -12.14 13.84 -2.44
C GLY A 317 -12.42 14.87 -3.54
N ALA A 318 -11.40 15.27 -4.30
CA ALA A 318 -11.58 16.22 -5.40
C ALA A 318 -12.24 15.56 -6.63
N GLN A 319 -11.93 14.29 -6.87
CA GLN A 319 -12.31 13.56 -8.09
C GLN A 319 -13.53 12.66 -7.84
N PHE A 320 -13.44 11.78 -6.85
CA PHE A 320 -14.37 10.67 -6.66
C PHE A 320 -15.31 10.87 -5.46
N LYS A 321 -14.77 11.27 -4.30
CA LYS A 321 -15.54 11.41 -3.05
C LYS A 321 -16.13 12.83 -2.92
N ASN A 322 -17.11 13.14 -3.76
CA ASN A 322 -17.84 14.41 -3.75
C ASN A 322 -19.36 14.21 -3.90
N GLN A 323 -20.14 15.23 -3.57
CA GLN A 323 -21.61 15.19 -3.62
C GLN A 323 -22.16 15.01 -5.05
N TYR A 324 -21.42 15.46 -6.06
CA TYR A 324 -21.85 15.41 -7.45
C TYR A 324 -21.74 14.00 -8.02
N ASN A 325 -20.72 13.24 -7.67
CA ASN A 325 -20.67 11.81 -7.99
C ASN A 325 -21.77 11.04 -7.30
N MET A 326 -22.11 11.39 -6.05
CA MET A 326 -23.28 10.81 -5.40
C MET A 326 -24.55 11.10 -6.20
N GLN A 327 -24.73 12.34 -6.67
CA GLN A 327 -25.85 12.70 -7.54
C GLN A 327 -25.83 11.92 -8.87
N ASN A 328 -24.65 11.76 -9.50
CA ASN A 328 -24.49 10.98 -10.73
C ASN A 328 -24.91 9.52 -10.54
N LEU A 329 -24.65 8.95 -9.36
CA LEU A 329 -25.09 7.58 -9.04
C LEU A 329 -26.59 7.48 -8.80
N MET A 330 -27.17 8.46 -8.10
CA MET A 330 -28.62 8.52 -7.90
C MET A 330 -29.37 8.66 -9.23
N LEU A 331 -28.77 9.37 -10.19
CA LEU A 331 -29.32 9.59 -11.53
C LEU A 331 -28.76 8.62 -12.58
N HIS A 332 -27.98 7.61 -12.18
CA HIS A 332 -27.31 6.72 -13.12
C HIS A 332 -28.30 5.96 -14.00
N THR A 333 -29.41 5.51 -13.41
CA THR A 333 -30.50 4.84 -14.14
C THR A 333 -31.08 5.74 -15.23
N HIS A 334 -31.13 7.07 -14.99
CA HIS A 334 -31.64 8.04 -15.96
C HIS A 334 -30.66 8.27 -17.11
N TYR A 335 -29.36 8.42 -16.82
CA TYR A 335 -28.36 8.72 -17.86
C TYR A 335 -27.87 7.51 -18.64
N HIS A 336 -27.71 6.37 -17.97
CA HIS A 336 -27.06 5.20 -18.55
C HIS A 336 -27.97 3.98 -18.62
N GLY A 337 -29.10 3.93 -17.94
CA GLY A 337 -29.94 2.74 -17.86
C GLY A 337 -29.25 1.62 -17.06
N GLY A 338 -29.98 1.05 -16.10
CA GLY A 338 -29.45 0.03 -15.19
C GLY A 338 -29.01 0.58 -13.83
N TYR A 339 -28.92 -0.32 -12.86
CA TYR A 339 -28.65 0.00 -11.46
C TYR A 339 -27.14 0.17 -11.23
N CYS A 340 -26.75 1.11 -10.37
CA CYS A 340 -25.35 1.28 -9.98
C CYS A 340 -25.18 1.20 -8.47
N LYS A 341 -24.04 0.67 -8.06
CA LYS A 341 -23.56 0.69 -6.69
C LYS A 341 -22.16 1.28 -6.68
N LEU A 342 -21.95 2.29 -5.85
CA LEU A 342 -20.62 2.86 -5.64
C LEU A 342 -20.00 2.25 -4.40
N GLU A 343 -18.79 1.73 -4.54
CA GLU A 343 -17.97 1.23 -3.45
C GLU A 343 -16.74 2.13 -3.33
N LEU A 344 -16.87 3.20 -2.52
CA LEU A 344 -15.80 4.17 -2.28
C LEU A 344 -14.73 3.66 -1.35
N PHE A 345 -13.49 4.03 -1.65
CA PHE A 345 -12.40 3.86 -0.71
C PHE A 345 -12.47 4.90 0.41
N TRP A 346 -12.05 4.45 1.58
CA TRP A 346 -11.57 5.32 2.65
C TRP A 346 -10.08 5.58 2.41
N ASN A 347 -9.74 6.50 1.51
CA ASN A 347 -8.37 7.03 1.49
C ASN A 347 -8.20 7.97 2.69
N CYS A 348 -7.76 7.41 3.82
CA CYS A 348 -7.43 8.17 5.02
C CYS A 348 -6.04 8.81 4.93
N THR A 349 -5.65 9.32 3.75
CA THR A 349 -4.47 10.19 3.59
C THR A 349 -4.79 11.64 3.99
N ARG A 350 -6.06 11.97 4.32
CA ARG A 350 -6.46 13.31 4.77
C ARG A 350 -7.39 13.26 5.99
N LYS A 351 -7.12 14.18 6.93
CA LYS A 351 -7.68 14.39 8.28
C LYS A 351 -9.22 14.50 8.44
N ARG A 352 -10.07 14.06 7.50
CA ARG A 352 -11.52 14.12 7.67
C ARG A 352 -12.20 12.81 7.30
N CYS A 353 -12.53 12.05 8.34
CA CYS A 353 -13.37 10.87 8.31
C CYS A 353 -14.81 11.26 8.65
N SER A 354 -15.67 11.38 7.64
CA SER A 354 -17.12 11.25 7.80
C SER A 354 -17.63 10.21 6.80
N GLY A 355 -18.44 9.28 7.30
CA GLY A 355 -18.90 8.09 6.60
C GLY A 355 -20.29 8.25 6.03
N TRP A 356 -20.51 7.60 4.88
CA TRP A 356 -21.84 7.36 4.33
C TRP A 356 -21.83 5.98 3.66
N PHE A 357 -22.58 5.04 4.23
CA PHE A 357 -23.07 3.85 3.54
C PHE A 357 -24.58 4.02 3.46
N ARG A 358 -25.13 4.18 2.26
CA ARG A 358 -26.54 3.93 1.98
C ARG A 358 -26.61 3.06 0.74
N SER A 359 -27.10 1.83 0.91
CA SER A 359 -27.66 1.06 -0.19
C SER A 359 -29.00 1.70 -0.57
N CYS A 360 -29.14 2.17 -1.80
CA CYS A 360 -30.47 2.41 -2.36
C CYS A 360 -31.02 1.06 -2.81
N SER A 361 -31.99 0.56 -2.07
CA SER A 361 -32.98 -0.42 -2.50
C SER A 361 -33.97 0.23 -3.44
#